data_AF-A0A7Y9L2J9-F1
#
_entry.id   AF-A0A7Y9L2J9-F1
#
_cell.length_a   1.000
_cell.length_b   1.000
_cell.length_c   1.000
_cell.angle_alpha   90.00
_cell.angle_beta   90.00
_cell.angle_gamma   90.00
#
_symmetry.space_group_name_H-M   'P 1'
#
loop_
_entity.id
_entity.type
_entity.pdbx_description
1 polymer ?
#
loop_
_entity_poly.entity_id
_entity_poly.type
_entity_poly.pdbx_seq_one_letter_code
_entity_poly.pdbx_strand_id
1 'polypeptide(L)'
;MLQYLIQIHATTGAEHSISLSHEDLGLIRAAPPGRPISLENYIAYLTSEQTLALSRRPAHEESVVVCYQTLCRKLAEAEIEAGERGGG
;
A
#
# COMPACT_ATOMS: atom_id res chain seq x y z
N MET A 1 11.40 -1.61 12.42
CA MET A 1 10.40 -0.69 11.84
C MET A 1 9.92 -1.29 10.54
N LEU A 2 8.63 -1.63 10.42
CA LEU A 2 8.05 -2.16 9.19
C LEU A 2 7.89 -1.02 8.18
N GLN A 3 8.41 -1.22 6.97
CA GLN A 3 8.29 -0.28 5.85
C GLN A 3 7.72 -1.03 4.65
N TYR A 4 6.76 -0.39 4.00
CA TYR A 4 6.08 -0.86 2.81
C TYR A 4 6.50 0.02 1.64
N LEU A 5 6.86 -0.60 0.54
CA LEU A 5 7.11 0.08 -0.72
C LEU A 5 5.92 -0.19 -1.63
N ILE A 6 5.24 0.87 -2.04
CA ILE A 6 4.21 0.83 -3.07
C ILE A 6 4.83 1.35 -4.36
N GLN A 7 4.75 0.56 -5.41
CA GLN A 7 5.13 0.94 -6.76
C GLN A 7 3.88 1.00 -7.64
N ILE A 8 3.70 2.12 -8.33
CA ILE A 8 2.58 2.37 -9.23
C ILE A 8 3.17 2.57 -10.62
N HIS A 9 2.78 1.71 -11.55
CA HIS A 9 3.15 1.82 -12.95
C HIS A 9 2.03 2.55 -13.67
N ALA A 10 2.26 3.83 -13.99
CA ALA A 10 1.26 4.65 -14.67
C ALA A 10 1.10 4.23 -16.13
N THR A 11 -0.09 4.43 -16.70
CA THR A 11 -0.39 4.13 -18.11
C THR A 11 0.50 4.92 -19.07
N THR A 12 1.04 6.06 -18.64
CA THR A 12 2.00 6.89 -19.38
C THR A 12 3.42 6.30 -19.44
N GLY A 13 3.67 5.18 -18.75
CA GLY A 13 4.99 4.58 -18.58
C GLY A 13 5.82 5.19 -17.44
N ALA A 14 5.26 6.16 -16.69
CA ALA A 14 5.91 6.68 -15.49
C ALA A 14 5.81 5.69 -14.33
N GLU A 15 6.89 5.53 -13.57
CA GLU A 15 6.89 4.74 -12.33
C GLU A 15 6.90 5.68 -11.13
N HIS A 16 5.99 5.45 -10.19
CA HIS A 16 5.91 6.17 -8.93
C HIS A 16 6.13 5.21 -7.77
N SER A 17 7.09 5.53 -6.91
CA SER A 17 7.38 4.75 -5.71
C SER A 17 7.07 5.56 -4.45
N ILE A 18 6.34 4.93 -3.52
CA ILE A 18 5.94 5.52 -2.25
C ILE A 18 6.41 4.59 -1.15
N SER A 19 7.32 5.07 -0.30
CA SER A 19 7.71 4.38 0.92
C SER A 19 6.80 4.83 2.05
N LEU A 20 6.15 3.87 2.70
CA LEU A 20 5.22 4.11 3.78
C LEU A 20 5.68 3.36 5.02
N SER A 21 5.63 4.03 6.16
CA SER A 21 5.72 3.37 7.45
C SER A 21 4.40 2.68 7.78
N HIS A 22 4.43 1.83 8.80
CA HIS A 22 3.21 1.21 9.32
C HIS A 22 2.16 2.24 9.78
N GLU A 23 2.58 3.37 10.35
CA GLU A 23 1.68 4.44 10.79
C GLU A 23 1.01 5.15 9.60
N ASP A 24 1.74 5.32 8.50
CA ASP A 24 1.21 5.95 7.27
C ASP A 24 0.11 5.10 6.62
N LEU A 25 0.18 3.77 6.75
CA LEU A 25 -0.86 2.87 6.25
C LEU A 25 -2.20 3.07 6.96
N GLY A 26 -2.17 3.30 8.28
CA GLY A 26 -3.36 3.64 9.06
C GLY A 26 -4.03 4.91 8.54
N LEU A 27 -3.22 5.91 8.18
CA LEU A 27 -3.70 7.17 7.61
C LEU A 27 -4.31 7.01 6.21
N ILE A 28 -3.77 6.10 5.40
CA ILE A 28 -4.34 5.78 4.07
C ILE A 28 -5.69 5.08 4.21
N ARG A 29 -5.81 4.14 5.15
CA ARG A 29 -7.08 3.43 5.41
C ARG A 29 -8.14 4.34 6.02
N ALA A 30 -7.74 5.32 6.81
CA ALA A 30 -8.64 6.21 7.54
C ALA A 30 -8.80 7.60 6.87
N ALA A 31 -8.43 7.75 5.60
CA ALA A 31 -8.56 9.01 4.89
C ALA A 31 -10.02 9.52 4.98
N PRO A 32 -10.27 10.70 5.58
CA PRO A 32 -11.62 11.21 5.72
C PRO A 32 -12.26 11.39 4.33
N PRO A 33 -13.56 11.08 4.16
CA PRO A 33 -14.26 11.37 2.92
C PRO A 33 -14.14 12.86 2.61
N GLY A 34 -13.59 13.20 1.43
CA GLY A 34 -13.39 14.58 0.99
C GLY A 34 -11.95 15.11 1.03
N ARG A 35 -10.94 14.32 1.44
CA ARG A 35 -9.54 14.69 1.19
C ARG A 35 -9.08 14.32 -0.24
N PRO A 36 -8.33 15.21 -0.92
CA PRO A 36 -8.02 15.08 -2.35
C PRO A 36 -7.02 13.99 -2.73
N ILE A 37 -6.43 13.25 -1.77
CA ILE A 37 -5.51 12.14 -2.08
C ILE A 37 -5.92 10.93 -1.24
N SER A 38 -6.93 10.21 -1.74
CA SER A 38 -7.12 8.79 -1.40
C SER A 38 -6.15 7.99 -2.28
N LEU A 39 -5.42 7.03 -1.69
CA LEU A 39 -4.53 6.16 -2.46
C LEU A 39 -5.30 5.45 -3.58
N GLU A 40 -6.56 5.08 -3.33
CA GLU A 40 -7.48 4.53 -4.32
C GLU A 40 -7.65 5.44 -5.53
N ASN A 41 -7.96 6.73 -5.31
CA ASN A 41 -8.11 7.71 -6.37
C ASN A 41 -6.80 7.96 -7.11
N TYR A 42 -5.67 7.92 -6.40
CA TYR A 42 -4.36 8.11 -6.99
C TYR A 42 -3.97 6.94 -7.91
N ILE A 43 -4.24 5.70 -7.48
CA ILE A 43 -4.06 4.50 -8.30
C ILE A 43 -4.98 4.54 -9.51
N ALA A 44 -6.27 4.83 -9.32
CA ALA A 44 -7.24 4.89 -10.41
C ALA A 44 -6.93 5.99 -11.44
N TYR A 45 -6.31 7.09 -10.99
CA TYR A 45 -5.85 8.14 -11.89
C TYR A 45 -4.61 7.72 -12.70
N LEU A 46 -3.67 7.01 -12.07
CA LEU A 46 -2.41 6.66 -12.69
C LEU A 46 -2.49 5.37 -13.51
N THR A 47 -3.30 4.40 -13.12
CA THR A 47 -3.33 3.07 -13.71
C THR A 47 -4.73 2.73 -14.20
N SER A 48 -4.82 2.31 -15.47
CA SER A 48 -6.10 1.90 -16.05
C SER A 48 -6.68 0.64 -15.39
N GLU A 49 -5.80 -0.24 -14.88
CA GLU A 49 -6.18 -1.51 -14.24
C GLU A 49 -6.41 -1.38 -12.73
N GLN A 50 -6.18 -0.20 -12.15
CA GLN A 50 -6.33 0.07 -10.71
C GLN A 50 -5.46 -0.86 -9.83
N THR A 51 -4.29 -1.24 -10.34
CA THR A 51 -3.33 -2.12 -9.68
C THR A 51 -2.08 -1.38 -9.22
N LEU A 52 -1.40 -1.94 -8.22
CA LEU A 52 -0.14 -1.47 -7.66
C LEU A 52 0.73 -2.67 -7.25
N ALA A 53 2.03 -2.52 -7.31
CA ALA A 53 2.98 -3.48 -6.75
C ALA A 53 3.27 -3.12 -5.28
N LEU A 54 3.19 -4.10 -4.39
CA LEU A 54 3.47 -3.96 -2.97
C LEU A 54 4.65 -4.84 -2.57
N SER A 55 5.65 -4.23 -1.92
CA SER A 55 6.83 -4.91 -1.38
C SER A 55 7.00 -4.58 0.10
N ARG A 56 7.45 -5.56 0.90
CA ARG A 56 7.65 -5.42 2.36
C ARG A 56 9.14 -5.55 2.72
N ARG A 57 9.69 -4.63 3.53
CA ARG A 57 11.02 -4.80 4.15
C ARG A 57 11.02 -6.01 5.12
N PRO A 58 12.16 -6.72 5.29
CA PRO A 58 13.48 -6.38 4.77
C PRO A 58 13.75 -6.88 3.36
N ALA A 59 12.95 -7.83 2.85
CA ALA A 59 13.27 -8.54 1.62
C ALA A 59 13.16 -7.65 0.37
N HIS A 60 12.12 -6.84 0.18
CA HIS A 60 11.87 -6.05 -1.06
C HIS A 60 11.99 -6.83 -2.40
N GLU A 61 12.37 -8.11 -2.39
CA GLU A 61 12.56 -9.01 -3.53
C GLU A 61 11.23 -9.55 -4.04
N GLU A 62 10.21 -9.64 -3.18
CA GLU A 62 8.87 -10.09 -3.55
C GLU A 62 7.90 -8.91 -3.60
N SER A 63 7.72 -8.35 -4.81
CA SER A 63 6.66 -7.41 -5.12
C SER A 63 5.43 -8.16 -5.62
N VAL A 64 4.28 -7.97 -4.99
CA VAL A 64 3.00 -8.56 -5.45
C VAL A 64 2.15 -7.48 -6.09
N VAL A 65 1.69 -7.68 -7.32
CA VAL A 65 0.72 -6.80 -7.97
C VAL A 65 -0.68 -7.10 -7.43
N VAL A 66 -1.32 -6.08 -6.85
CA VAL A 66 -2.62 -6.18 -6.20
C VAL A 66 -3.49 -4.96 -6.53
N CYS A 67 -4.81 -5.11 -6.45
CA CYS A 67 -5.73 -3.98 -6.45
C CYS A 67 -5.81 -3.32 -5.06
N TYR A 68 -6.32 -2.10 -4.98
CA TYR A 68 -6.45 -1.34 -3.72
C TYR A 68 -7.16 -2.11 -2.59
N GLN A 69 -8.23 -2.84 -2.91
CA GLN A 69 -8.97 -3.64 -1.93
C GLN A 69 -8.11 -4.79 -1.37
N THR A 70 -7.35 -5.46 -2.24
CA THR A 70 -6.44 -6.53 -1.82
C THR A 70 -5.26 -5.99 -1.02
N LEU A 71 -4.76 -4.81 -1.37
CA LEU A 71 -3.79 -4.08 -0.55
C LEU A 71 -4.35 -3.86 0.86
N CYS A 72 -5.54 -3.26 0.99
CA CYS A 72 -6.16 -2.99 2.29
C CYS A 72 -6.31 -4.27 3.13
N ARG A 73 -6.71 -5.38 2.51
CA ARG A 73 -6.81 -6.68 3.19
C ARG A 73 -5.46 -7.20 3.67
N LYS A 74 -4.44 -7.22 2.79
CA LYS A 74 -3.09 -7.70 3.14
C LYS A 74 -2.44 -6.84 4.24
N LEU A 75 -2.75 -5.55 4.27
CA LEU A 75 -2.29 -4.66 5.33
C LEU A 75 -2.98 -4.98 6.67
N ALA A 76 -4.28 -5.24 6.66
CA ALA A 76 -5.02 -5.65 7.87
C ALA A 76 -4.54 -7.00 8.41
N GLU A 77 -4.25 -7.97 7.52
CA GLU A 77 -3.65 -9.26 7.90
C GLU A 77 -2.27 -9.05 8.56
N ALA A 78 -1.42 -8.23 7.94
CA ALA A 78 -0.09 -7.93 8.47
C ALA A 78 -0.11 -7.18 9.81
N GLU A 79 -1.12 -6.34 10.06
CA GLU A 79 -1.35 -5.69 11.37
C GLU A 79 -1.68 -6.69 12.46
N ILE A 80 -2.53 -7.67 12.16
CA ILE A 80 -2.90 -8.75 13.10
C ILE A 80 -1.66 -9.58 13.45
N GLU A 81 -0.90 -10.02 12.44
CA GLU A 81 0.33 -10.79 12.62
C GLU A 81 1.41 -10.01 13.40
N ALA A 82 1.51 -8.70 13.19
CA ALA A 82 2.45 -7.84 13.92
C ALA A 82 2.03 -7.63 15.39
N GLY A 83 0.72 -7.54 15.66
CA GLY A 83 0.16 -7.45 17.00
C GLY A 83 0.34 -8.73 17.81
N GLU A 84 0.18 -9.90 17.18
CA GLU A 84 0.33 -11.21 17.85
C GLU A 84 1.78 -11.54 18.23
N ARG A 85 2.78 -11.02 17.51
CA ARG A 85 4.21 -11.22 17.85
C ARG A 85 4.75 -10.27 18.94
N GLY A 86 3.98 -9.27 19.35
CA GLY A 86 4.36 -8.29 20.37
C GLY A 86 3.85 -8.59 21.78
N GLY A 87 3.03 -9.63 21.95
CA GLY A 87 2.44 -10.03 23.24
C GLY A 87 2.80 -11.47 23.60
N GLY A 88 4.01 -11.68 24.12
CA GLY A 88 4.49 -12.95 24.66
C GLY A 88 5.62 -12.73 25.65
#